data_AF-A0A6A2WVD6-F1
#
_entry.id   AF-A0A6A2WVD6-F1
#
_cell.length_a   1.000
_cell.length_b   1.000
_cell.length_c   1.000
_cell.angle_alpha   90.00
_cell.angle_beta   90.00
_cell.angle_gamma   90.00
#
_symmetry.space_group_name_H-M   'P 1'
#
loop_
_entity.id
_entity.type
_entity.pdbx_description
1 polymer ?
#
loop_
_entity_poly.entity_id
_entity_poly.type
_entity_poly.pdbx_seq_one_letter_code
_entity_poly.pdbx_strand_id
1 'polypeptide(L)'
;MENLMGLLRIHVNRGVNLAVKDVVSSDPHVVIKMGKQVISGDTFVDDKMGDAEFEIMSFLIAVKMRLQDLNDGTIISKVQPSRQNCLSQESCIVWSKGKIVQDMFLRLRNVETGEVELRLERIDVPGSRGI
;
A
#
# COMPACT_ATOMS: atom_id res chain seq x y z
N MET A 1 -13.88 21.72 7.82
CA MET A 1 -14.17 21.11 6.51
C MET A 1 -13.00 20.17 6.21
N GLU A 2 -13.22 18.86 6.24
CA GLU A 2 -12.17 17.90 5.88
C GLU A 2 -11.93 18.02 4.37
N ASN A 3 -10.78 18.56 3.98
CA ASN A 3 -10.44 18.76 2.58
C ASN A 3 -9.99 17.42 1.98
N LEU A 4 -10.84 16.83 1.13
CA LEU A 4 -10.54 15.61 0.40
C LEU A 4 -9.48 15.90 -0.67
N MET A 5 -8.24 15.44 -0.49
CA MET A 5 -7.13 15.61 -1.46
C MET A 5 -7.19 14.63 -2.65
N GLY A 6 -8.25 13.83 -2.74
CA GLY A 6 -8.40 12.72 -3.69
C GLY A 6 -8.62 11.39 -2.98
N LEU A 7 -8.62 10.29 -3.74
CA LEU A 7 -8.72 8.94 -3.20
C LEU A 7 -7.38 8.21 -3.39
N LEU A 8 -6.93 7.53 -2.33
CA LEU A 8 -5.83 6.58 -2.39
C LEU A 8 -6.38 5.20 -2.70
N ARG A 9 -6.03 4.65 -3.86
CA ARG A 9 -6.33 3.26 -4.18
C ARG A 9 -5.22 2.38 -3.65
N ILE A 10 -5.58 1.39 -2.85
CA ILE A 10 -4.68 0.32 -2.42
C ILE A 10 -5.14 -0.94 -3.13
N HIS A 11 -4.32 -1.44 -4.05
CA HIS A 11 -4.56 -2.70 -4.74
C HIS A 11 -3.72 -3.78 -4.08
N VAL A 12 -4.36 -4.68 -3.34
CA VAL A 12 -3.71 -5.87 -2.78
C VAL A 12 -3.56 -6.88 -3.90
N ASN A 13 -2.34 -7.12 -4.36
CA ASN A 13 -2.08 -7.98 -5.52
C ASN A 13 -2.15 -9.46 -5.12
N ARG A 14 -1.38 -9.86 -4.08
CA ARG A 14 -1.33 -11.24 -3.57
C ARG A 14 -0.61 -11.33 -2.21
N GLY A 15 -0.85 -12.42 -1.50
CA GLY A 15 0.03 -12.90 -0.43
C GLY A 15 1.05 -13.92 -0.97
N VAL A 16 2.24 -13.96 -0.37
CA VAL A 16 3.34 -14.85 -0.77
C VAL A 16 3.85 -15.59 0.47
N ASN A 17 3.88 -16.92 0.42
CA ASN A 17 4.37 -17.79 1.50
C ASN A 17 3.75 -17.45 2.88
N LEU A 18 2.43 -17.20 2.90
CA LEU A 18 1.71 -16.90 4.13
C LEU A 18 1.74 -18.12 5.07
N ALA A 19 1.76 -17.86 6.37
CA ALA A 19 1.69 -18.94 7.35
C ALA A 19 0.42 -19.77 7.19
N VAL A 20 0.52 -21.08 7.41
CA VAL A 20 -0.62 -21.99 7.45
C VAL A 20 -1.15 -22.02 8.88
N LYS A 21 -2.43 -21.68 9.07
CA LYS A 21 -3.12 -21.67 10.37
C LYS A 21 -4.19 -22.75 10.52
N ASP A 22 -4.67 -23.38 9.44
CA ASP A 22 -5.52 -24.58 9.51
C ASP A 22 -4.70 -25.88 9.29
N VAL A 23 -5.40 -27.01 9.18
CA VAL A 23 -4.80 -28.34 9.03
C VAL A 23 -3.91 -28.47 7.79
N VAL A 24 -4.28 -27.81 6.69
CA VAL A 24 -3.61 -27.94 5.39
C VAL A 24 -3.39 -26.60 4.69
N SER A 25 -4.27 -25.62 4.91
CA SER A 25 -4.28 -24.33 4.21
C SER A 25 -4.72 -23.19 5.14
N SER A 26 -4.99 -22.03 4.57
CA SER A 26 -5.62 -20.91 5.26
C SER A 26 -6.52 -20.16 4.30
N ASP A 27 -7.50 -19.45 4.83
CA ASP A 27 -8.38 -18.53 4.10
C ASP A 27 -7.96 -17.07 4.38
N PRO A 28 -6.86 -16.58 3.79
CA PRO A 28 -6.31 -15.28 4.11
C PRO A 28 -7.20 -14.15 3.60
N HIS A 29 -7.43 -13.16 4.45
CA HIS A 29 -8.07 -11.90 4.12
C HIS A 29 -7.20 -10.75 4.64
N VAL A 30 -7.36 -9.55 4.05
CA VAL A 30 -6.59 -8.36 4.43
C VAL A 30 -7.52 -7.30 4.99
N VAL A 31 -7.16 -6.79 6.16
CA VAL A 31 -7.81 -5.62 6.78
C VAL A 31 -6.88 -4.43 6.65
N ILE A 32 -7.36 -3.36 6.01
CA ILE A 32 -6.60 -2.12 5.87
C ILE A 32 -7.18 -1.08 6.82
N LYS A 33 -6.30 -0.45 7.61
CA LYS A 33 -6.66 0.60 8.56
C LYS A 33 -5.88 1.88 8.23
N MET A 34 -6.58 2.99 8.05
CA MET A 34 -5.99 4.31 7.82
C MET A 34 -6.73 5.36 8.66
N GLY A 35 -6.11 5.77 9.77
CA GLY A 35 -6.77 6.62 10.76
C GLY A 35 -8.04 5.95 11.31
N LYS A 36 -9.20 6.58 11.15
CA LYS A 36 -10.52 6.02 11.54
C LYS A 36 -11.15 5.11 10.47
N GLN A 37 -10.57 5.05 9.28
CA GLN A 37 -11.10 4.23 8.18
C GLN A 37 -10.60 2.80 8.35
N VAL A 38 -11.54 1.85 8.39
CA VAL A 38 -11.25 0.42 8.41
C VAL A 38 -11.99 -0.20 7.24
N ILE A 39 -11.26 -0.88 6.37
CA ILE A 39 -11.80 -1.63 5.24
C ILE A 39 -11.44 -3.09 5.48
N SER A 40 -12.46 -3.94 5.59
CA SER A 40 -12.31 -5.39 5.72
C SER A 40 -13.22 -6.10 4.72
N GLY A 41 -12.73 -7.20 4.16
CA GLY A 41 -13.54 -8.12 3.36
C GLY A 41 -14.40 -9.06 4.22
N ASP A 42 -14.06 -9.26 5.49
CA ASP A 42 -14.79 -10.15 6.40
C ASP A 42 -14.70 -9.72 7.87
N THR A 43 -15.67 -10.10 8.71
CA THR A 43 -15.86 -9.52 10.07
C THR A 43 -15.40 -10.44 11.20
N PHE A 44 -15.14 -11.73 10.95
CA PHE A 44 -14.93 -12.72 12.01
C PHE A 44 -13.71 -13.61 11.74
N VAL A 45 -12.52 -13.22 12.22
CA VAL A 45 -11.33 -14.09 12.12
C VAL A 45 -10.49 -14.01 13.40
N ASP A 46 -10.39 -15.14 14.11
CA ASP A 46 -9.58 -15.30 15.34
C ASP A 46 -8.10 -15.57 15.02
N ASP A 47 -7.80 -16.11 13.84
CA ASP A 47 -6.44 -16.49 13.44
C ASP A 47 -5.72 -15.36 12.70
N LYS A 48 -5.01 -14.53 13.45
CA LYS A 48 -4.16 -13.48 12.88
C LYS A 48 -3.00 -14.09 12.09
N MET A 49 -2.92 -13.77 10.81
CA MET A 49 -1.85 -14.20 9.89
C MET A 49 -0.72 -13.17 9.76
N GLY A 50 -0.51 -12.35 10.79
CA GLY A 50 0.49 -11.28 10.85
C GLY A 50 -0.03 -9.90 10.44
N ASP A 51 0.82 -8.89 10.63
CA ASP A 51 0.52 -7.49 10.30
C ASP A 51 1.72 -6.78 9.68
N ALA A 52 1.44 -5.72 8.93
CA ALA A 52 2.46 -4.81 8.41
C ALA A 52 1.93 -3.39 8.38
N GLU A 53 2.83 -2.43 8.53
CA GLU A 53 2.53 -1.00 8.39
C GLU A 53 3.49 -0.35 7.40
N PHE A 54 3.00 0.69 6.73
CA PHE A 54 3.80 1.48 5.80
C PHE A 54 3.36 2.95 5.86
N GLU A 55 4.31 3.84 5.62
CA GLU A 55 4.08 5.28 5.61
C GLU A 55 3.78 5.76 4.19
N ILE A 56 2.78 6.62 4.04
CA ILE A 56 2.40 7.20 2.74
C ILE A 56 2.95 8.61 2.51
N MET A 57 3.75 9.16 3.43
CA MET A 57 4.20 10.55 3.33
C MET A 57 5.05 10.80 2.07
N SER A 58 5.96 9.89 1.72
CA SER A 58 6.72 9.98 0.47
C SER A 58 5.80 9.98 -0.76
N PHE A 59 4.73 9.18 -0.74
CA PHE A 59 3.70 9.15 -1.78
C PHE A 59 2.95 10.48 -1.85
N LEU A 60 2.53 11.03 -0.70
CA LEU A 60 1.83 12.31 -0.64
C LEU A 60 2.70 13.49 -1.10
N ILE A 61 4.00 13.48 -0.81
CA ILE A 61 4.93 14.47 -1.33
C ILE A 61 4.97 14.40 -2.86
N ALA A 62 5.10 13.20 -3.44
CA ALA A 62 5.06 13.01 -4.89
C ALA A 62 3.75 13.52 -5.51
N VAL A 63 2.60 13.25 -4.87
CA VAL A 63 1.27 13.75 -5.29
C VAL A 63 1.19 15.27 -5.36
N LYS A 64 1.95 15.98 -4.51
CA LYS A 64 1.99 17.45 -4.46
C LYS A 64 2.99 18.07 -5.45
N MET A 65 3.79 17.26 -6.15
CA MET A 65 4.75 17.76 -7.13
C MET A 65 4.06 18.11 -8.46
N ARG A 66 4.66 19.02 -9.22
CA ARG A 66 4.25 19.31 -10.60
C ARG A 66 4.91 18.28 -11.53
N LEU A 67 4.14 17.30 -12.00
CA LEU A 67 4.64 16.13 -12.74
C LEU A 67 4.22 16.12 -14.23
N GLN A 68 3.56 17.18 -14.71
CA GLN A 68 2.92 17.22 -16.04
C GLN A 68 3.90 17.04 -17.22
N ASP A 69 5.19 17.30 -16.99
CA ASP A 69 6.24 17.23 -18.02
C ASP A 69 7.18 16.03 -17.85
N LEU A 70 6.87 15.08 -16.95
CA LEU A 70 7.73 13.92 -16.72
C LEU A 70 7.46 12.79 -17.73
N ASN A 71 8.56 12.16 -18.17
CA ASN A 71 8.50 10.95 -18.97
C ASN A 71 7.89 9.79 -18.17
N ASP A 72 7.14 8.93 -18.86
CA ASP A 72 6.65 7.66 -18.30
C ASP A 72 7.82 6.82 -17.76
N GLY A 73 7.65 6.23 -16.58
CA GLY A 73 8.69 5.45 -15.90
C GLY A 73 9.64 6.28 -15.03
N THR A 74 9.45 7.59 -14.93
CA THR A 74 10.30 8.43 -14.08
C THR A 74 10.15 8.03 -12.61
N ILE A 75 11.27 7.69 -11.96
CA ILE A 75 11.32 7.42 -10.52
C ILE A 75 11.35 8.77 -9.79
N ILE A 76 10.29 9.06 -9.04
CA ILE A 76 10.13 10.28 -8.25
C ILE A 76 10.86 10.16 -6.92
N SER A 77 10.74 9.00 -6.27
CA SER A 77 11.33 8.73 -4.97
C SER A 77 11.46 7.23 -4.74
N LYS A 78 12.30 6.86 -3.77
CA LYS A 78 12.59 5.48 -3.38
C LYS A 78 12.55 5.37 -1.86
N VAL A 79 11.94 4.30 -1.37
CA VAL A 79 11.94 3.95 0.05
C VAL A 79 12.69 2.63 0.22
N GLN A 80 13.78 2.67 0.98
CA GLN A 80 14.60 1.49 1.26
C GLN A 80 14.01 0.66 2.41
N PRO A 81 14.17 -0.68 2.37
CA PRO A 81 13.97 -1.52 3.54
C PRO A 81 14.81 -1.05 4.72
N SER A 82 14.21 -1.07 5.90
CA SER A 82 14.92 -0.75 7.14
C SER A 82 14.38 -1.57 8.29
N ARG A 83 15.02 -1.45 9.47
CA ARG A 83 14.50 -2.07 10.69
C ARG A 83 13.26 -1.37 11.23
N GLN A 84 12.93 -0.20 10.69
CA GLN A 84 11.83 0.66 11.13
C GLN A 84 10.61 0.58 10.21
N ASN A 85 10.66 -0.20 9.11
CA ASN A 85 9.54 -0.39 8.20
C ASN A 85 9.33 -1.88 7.87
N CYS A 86 8.23 -2.17 7.18
CA CYS A 86 7.88 -3.54 6.77
C CYS A 86 8.31 -3.87 5.33
N LEU A 87 9.08 -3.03 4.64
CA LEU A 87 9.45 -3.30 3.25
C LEU A 87 10.41 -4.49 3.16
N SER A 88 10.10 -5.50 2.34
CA SER A 88 11.01 -6.62 2.05
C SER A 88 12.02 -6.29 0.94
N GLN A 89 11.71 -5.29 0.09
CA GLN A 89 12.59 -4.77 -0.96
C GLN A 89 12.36 -3.27 -1.22
N GLU A 90 13.22 -2.65 -2.02
CA GLU A 90 13.10 -1.24 -2.43
C GLU A 90 11.71 -0.98 -3.03
N SER A 91 11.03 0.05 -2.53
CA SER A 91 9.78 0.54 -3.09
C SER A 91 10.02 1.83 -3.87
N CYS A 92 9.70 1.82 -5.16
CA CYS A 92 9.81 2.98 -6.03
C CYS A 92 8.46 3.67 -6.18
N ILE A 93 8.46 5.00 -6.05
CA ILE A 93 7.34 5.87 -6.43
C ILE A 93 7.63 6.35 -7.84
N VAL A 94 6.76 6.00 -8.78
CA VAL A 94 6.98 6.16 -10.22
C VAL A 94 5.85 6.99 -10.82
N TRP A 95 6.22 7.93 -11.69
CA TRP A 95 5.28 8.53 -12.63
C TRP A 95 5.05 7.57 -13.78
N SER A 96 3.85 7.02 -13.89
CA SER A 96 3.50 6.15 -15.01
C SER A 96 2.09 6.40 -15.53
N LYS A 97 1.98 6.53 -16.85
CA LYS A 97 0.72 6.69 -17.61
C LYS A 97 -0.17 7.80 -17.04
N GLY A 98 0.43 8.94 -16.69
CA GLY A 98 -0.28 10.10 -16.14
C GLY A 98 -0.69 9.95 -14.67
N LYS A 99 -0.16 8.95 -13.95
CA LYS A 99 -0.49 8.67 -12.55
C LYS A 99 0.75 8.42 -11.73
N ILE A 100 0.62 8.63 -10.42
CA ILE A 100 1.64 8.23 -9.44
C ILE A 100 1.29 6.83 -8.94
N VAL A 101 2.26 5.94 -9.04
CA VAL A 101 2.15 4.54 -8.62
C VAL A 101 3.30 4.21 -7.67
N GLN A 102 3.03 3.42 -6.65
CA GLN A 102 4.05 2.87 -5.77
C GLN A 102 3.81 1.39 -5.52
N ASP A 103 4.74 0.55 -5.95
CA ASP A 103 4.72 -0.88 -5.66
C ASP A 103 5.44 -1.17 -4.34
N MET A 104 4.83 -2.00 -3.51
CA MET A 104 5.34 -2.37 -2.20
C MET A 104 5.22 -3.87 -1.97
N PHE A 105 6.25 -4.42 -1.34
CA PHE A 105 6.28 -5.78 -0.83
C PHE A 105 6.52 -5.68 0.66
N LEU A 106 5.53 -6.11 1.44
CA LEU A 106 5.50 -5.94 2.88
C LEU A 106 5.73 -7.28 3.55
N ARG A 107 6.83 -7.41 4.29
CA ARG A 107 7.06 -8.55 5.19
C ARG A 107 6.14 -8.44 6.39
N LEU A 108 5.35 -9.48 6.60
CA LEU A 108 4.46 -9.56 7.76
C LEU A 108 5.26 -9.77 9.03
N ARG A 109 4.82 -9.11 10.10
CA ARG A 109 5.31 -9.26 11.48
C ARG A 109 4.33 -10.12 12.27
N ASN A 110 4.75 -10.58 13.44
CA ASN A 110 3.92 -11.38 14.36
C ASN A 110 3.38 -12.67 13.72
N VAL A 111 4.13 -13.21 12.75
CA VAL A 111 3.83 -14.45 12.02
C VAL A 111 5.15 -15.08 11.57
N GLU A 112 5.17 -16.40 11.37
CA GLU A 112 6.38 -17.16 11.03
C GLU A 112 6.89 -16.83 9.62
N THR A 113 5.97 -16.68 8.67
CA THR A 113 6.25 -16.37 7.27
C THR A 113 5.12 -15.54 6.66
N GLY A 114 5.43 -14.83 5.59
CA GLY A 114 4.43 -14.15 4.77
C GLY A 114 4.90 -12.80 4.28
N GLU A 115 4.61 -12.53 3.02
CA GLU A 115 4.71 -11.20 2.43
C GLU A 115 3.40 -10.84 1.74
N VAL A 116 3.06 -9.56 1.73
CA VAL A 116 1.93 -9.03 0.96
C VAL A 116 2.47 -8.08 -0.09
N GLU A 117 2.12 -8.35 -1.34
CA GLU A 117 2.39 -7.44 -2.45
C GLU A 117 1.17 -6.54 -2.65
N LEU A 118 1.41 -5.23 -2.70
CA LEU A 118 0.38 -4.26 -2.97
C LEU A 118 0.89 -3.06 -3.78
N ARG A 119 -0.05 -2.35 -4.40
CA ARG A 119 0.20 -1.14 -5.18
C ARG A 119 -0.64 0.01 -4.67
N LEU A 120 -0.01 1.16 -4.47
CA LEU A 120 -0.69 2.44 -4.28
C LEU A 120 -0.87 3.13 -5.63
N GLU A 121 -2.05 3.71 -5.85
CA GLU A 121 -2.37 4.53 -7.02
C GLU A 121 -3.19 5.74 -6.59
N ARG A 122 -2.84 6.92 -7.13
CA ARG A 122 -3.67 8.13 -6.97
C ARG A 122 -4.89 8.03 -7.88
N ILE A 123 -6.08 8.21 -7.31
CA ILE A 123 -7.32 8.44 -8.08
C ILE A 123 -7.69 9.91 -7.97
N ASP A 124 -7.72 10.58 -9.12
CA ASP A 124 -8.30 11.93 -9.24
C ASP A 124 -9.82 11.84 -9.23
N VAL A 125 -10.46 12.58 -8.31
CA VAL A 125 -11.92 12.65 -8.22
C VAL A 125 -12.36 13.97 -8.86
N PRO A 126 -13.19 13.94 -9.93
CA PRO A 126 -13.76 15.15 -10.51
C PRO A 126 -14.50 15.98 -9.44
N GLY A 127 -14.19 17.27 -9.33
CA GLY A 127 -14.81 18.16 -8.33
C GLY A 127 -14.15 18.14 -6.95
N SER A 128 -13.18 17.26 -6.70
CA SER A 128 -12.22 17.49 -5.62
C SER A 128 -11.40 18.73 -5.98
N ARG A 129 -11.14 19.63 -5.02
CA ARG A 129 -10.12 20.67 -5.23
C ARG A 129 -8.80 19.92 -5.25
N GLY A 130 -8.35 19.54 -6.46
CA GLY A 130 -7.03 18.96 -6.67
C GLY A 130 -5.96 19.81 -6.00
N ILE A 131 -4.81 19.20 -5.73
CA ILE A 131 -3.62 19.92 -5.26
C ILE A 131 -3.07 20.79 -6.39
#